data_AF-A0A5R8P7Z6-F1
#
_entry.id   AF-A0A5R8P7Z6-F1
#
_cell.length_a   1.000
_cell.length_b   1.000
_cell.length_c   1.000
_cell.angle_alpha   90.00
_cell.angle_beta   90.00
_cell.angle_gamma   90.00
#
_symmetry.space_group_name_H-M   'P 1'
#
loop_
_entity.id
_entity.type
_entity.pdbx_description
1 polymer ?
#
loop_
_entity_poly.entity_id
_entity_poly.type
_entity_poly.pdbx_seq_one_letter_code
_entity_poly.pdbx_strand_id
1 'polypeptide(L)' 'MADGYTGSPVAELPTAALPHASTPLHRAARRLQSVLPPGWCVEIVDPPASADDPQSILRVVQPPE' A
#
# COMPACT_ATOMS: atom_id res chain seq x y z
N MET A 1 -1.97 9.51 50.62
CA MET A 1 -3.18 9.48 49.76
C MET A 1 -2.79 10.06 48.41
N ALA A 2 -2.83 9.21 47.38
CA ALA A 2 -2.78 9.45 45.92
C ALA A 2 -1.81 10.52 45.34
N ASP A 3 -0.73 10.03 44.71
CA ASP A 3 -0.01 10.75 43.66
C ASP A 3 -0.88 10.88 42.40
N GLY A 4 -0.91 12.09 41.84
CA GLY A 4 -1.67 12.43 40.64
C GLY A 4 -1.11 11.75 39.40
N TYR A 5 -1.83 10.75 38.89
CA TYR A 5 -1.62 10.16 37.58
C TYR A 5 -2.08 11.14 36.50
N THR A 6 -1.19 12.04 36.06
CA THR A 6 -1.38 12.73 34.77
C THR A 6 -0.95 11.75 33.68
N GLY A 7 -1.83 10.81 33.35
CA GLY A 7 -1.68 10.02 32.13
C GLY A 7 -1.76 10.98 30.95
N SER A 8 -0.62 11.20 30.28
CA SER A 8 -0.59 11.84 28.97
C SER A 8 -1.62 11.16 28.07
N PRO A 9 -2.46 11.90 27.31
CA PRO A 9 -3.29 11.27 26.31
C PRO A 9 -2.33 10.62 25.31
N VAL A 10 -2.26 9.28 25.35
CA VAL A 10 -1.61 8.49 24.33
C VAL A 10 -2.22 8.98 23.03
N ALA A 11 -1.39 9.60 22.20
CA ALA A 11 -1.79 9.98 20.86
C ALA A 11 -2.27 8.68 20.20
N GLU A 12 -3.59 8.50 20.15
CA GLU A 12 -4.24 7.59 19.22
C GLU A 12 -3.93 8.12 17.84
N LEU A 13 -2.71 7.80 17.38
CA LEU A 13 -2.38 7.75 15.98
C LEU A 13 -3.51 6.95 15.34
N PRO A 14 -4.28 7.53 14.40
CA PRO A 14 -5.36 6.80 13.77
C PRO A 14 -4.77 5.52 13.17
N THR A 15 -5.14 4.40 13.78
CA THR A 15 -4.95 3.05 13.27
C THR A 15 -5.85 2.88 12.05
N ALA A 16 -5.60 3.63 10.99
CA ALA A 16 -6.39 3.64 9.78
C ALA A 16 -5.50 3.76 8.55
N ALA A 17 -4.58 2.81 8.42
CA ALA A 17 -4.13 2.27 7.13
C ALA A 17 -3.20 1.09 7.42
N LEU A 18 -3.77 -0.06 7.74
CA LEU A 18 -3.05 -1.31 7.50
C LEU A 18 -3.21 -1.58 6.00
N PRO A 19 -2.17 -1.46 5.14
CA PRO A 19 -2.24 -2.01 3.79
C PRO A 19 -2.16 -3.54 3.93
N HIS A 20 -3.28 -4.16 4.27
CA HIS A 20 -3.33 -5.53 4.77
C HIS A 20 -3.28 -6.63 3.67
N ALA A 21 -3.02 -6.31 2.41
CA ALA A 21 -3.04 -7.33 1.34
C ALA A 21 -2.00 -7.15 0.22
N SER A 22 -0.97 -6.32 0.39
CA SER A 22 -0.04 -6.05 -0.71
C SER A 22 1.10 -7.08 -0.84
N THR A 23 1.26 -8.05 0.07
CA THR A 23 2.44 -8.93 0.02
C THR A 23 2.47 -9.86 -1.20
N PRO A 24 1.38 -10.53 -1.63
CA PRO A 24 1.42 -11.40 -2.81
C PRO A 24 1.49 -10.57 -4.11
N LEU A 25 0.74 -9.47 -4.17
CA LEU A 25 0.69 -8.61 -5.34
C LEU A 25 2.01 -7.84 -5.53
N HIS A 26 2.64 -7.38 -4.46
CA HIS A 26 3.97 -6.76 -4.51
C HIS A 26 5.08 -7.77 -4.86
N ARG A 27 4.92 -9.05 -4.49
CA ARG A 27 5.80 -10.13 -4.97
C ARG A 27 5.63 -10.36 -6.47
N ALA A 28 4.39 -10.39 -6.95
CA ALA A 28 4.10 -10.48 -8.38
C ALA A 28 4.65 -9.27 -9.14
N ALA A 29 4.46 -8.05 -8.62
CA ALA A 29 5.04 -6.82 -9.18
C ALA A 29 6.57 -6.94 -9.33
N ARG A 30 7.25 -7.40 -8.27
CA ARG A 30 8.71 -7.56 -8.29
C ARG A 30 9.18 -8.62 -9.29
N ARG A 31 8.44 -9.72 -9.41
CA ARG A 31 8.72 -10.77 -10.41
C ARG A 31 8.54 -10.25 -11.83
N LEU A 32 7.46 -9.52 -12.07
CA LEU A 32 7.17 -8.92 -13.37
C LEU A 32 8.23 -7.87 -13.73
N GLN A 33 8.56 -6.97 -12.80
CA GLN A 33 9.61 -5.97 -12.97
C GLN A 33 10.98 -6.58 -13.33
N SER A 34 11.30 -7.76 -12.79
CA SER A 34 12.58 -8.44 -13.05
C SER A 34 12.72 -8.99 -14.47
N VAL A 35 11.61 -9.17 -15.20
CA VAL A 35 11.61 -9.73 -16.57
C VAL A 35 11.31 -8.68 -17.63
N LEU A 36 11.01 -7.45 -17.22
CA LEU A 36 10.71 -6.36 -18.16
C LEU A 36 11.99 -5.75 -18.76
N PRO A 37 11.91 -5.21 -19.99
CA PRO A 37 13.01 -4.48 -20.60
C PRO A 37 13.40 -3.23 -19.80
N PRO A 38 14.62 -2.69 -20.00
CA PRO A 38 15.02 -1.42 -19.40
C PRO A 38 14.04 -0.29 -19.75
N GLY A 39 13.74 0.56 -18.76
CA GLY A 39 12.81 1.69 -18.90
C GLY A 39 11.34 1.36 -18.65
N TRP A 40 10.97 0.07 -18.56
CA TRP A 40 9.62 -0.36 -18.22
C TRP A 40 9.45 -0.47 -16.69
N CYS A 41 8.26 -0.13 -16.19
CA CYS A 41 7.94 -0.14 -14.76
C CYS A 41 6.63 -0.88 -14.46
N VAL A 42 6.52 -1.44 -13.26
CA VAL A 42 5.28 -2.04 -12.74
C VAL A 42 4.79 -1.26 -11.53
N GLU A 43 3.52 -0.86 -11.58
CA GLU A 43 2.83 -0.13 -10.53
C GLU A 43 1.67 -0.96 -9.97
N ILE A 44 1.40 -0.78 -8.69
CA ILE A 44 0.19 -1.30 -8.04
C ILE A 44 -0.82 -0.17 -8.03
N VAL A 45 -1.99 -0.39 -8.62
CA VAL A 45 -3.07 0.59 -8.64
C VAL A 45 -4.17 0.09 -7.74
N ASP A 46 -4.38 0.82 -6.64
CA ASP A 46 -5.51 0.59 -5.77
C ASP A 46 -6.78 1.21 -6.37
N PRO A 47 -7.92 0.53 -6.25
CA PRO A 47 -9.19 1.02 -6.77
C PRO A 47 -9.72 2.17 -5.91
N PRO A 48 -10.62 2.99 -6.46
CA PRO A 48 -11.31 4.01 -5.67
C PRO A 48 -12.15 3.35 -4.56
N ALA A 49 -12.23 4.01 -3.40
CA ALA A 49 -12.93 3.48 -2.22
C ALA A 49 -14.43 3.20 -2.43
N SER A 50 -15.04 3.79 -3.47
CA SER A 50 -16.45 3.58 -3.85
C SER A 50 -16.67 2.43 -4.82
N ALA A 51 -15.64 1.64 -5.14
CA ALA A 51 -15.78 0.48 -6.01
C ALA A 51 -16.58 -0.63 -5.33
N ASP A 52 -17.51 -1.24 -6.07
CA ASP A 52 -18.36 -2.33 -5.58
C ASP A 52 -17.55 -3.57 -5.18
N ASP A 53 -16.41 -3.82 -5.87
CA ASP A 53 -15.40 -4.81 -5.51
C ASP A 53 -13.99 -4.19 -5.64
N PRO A 54 -13.41 -3.67 -4.55
CA PRO A 54 -12.12 -3.00 -4.60
C PRO A 54 -10.98 -4.04 -4.69
N GLN A 55 -10.56 -4.35 -5.91
CA GLN A 55 -9.34 -5.12 -6.18
C GLN A 55 -8.18 -4.24 -6.65
N SER A 56 -7.03 -4.36 -5.99
CA SER A 56 -5.78 -3.77 -6.48
C SER A 56 -5.29 -4.52 -7.71
N ILE A 57 -4.82 -3.79 -8.71
CA ILE A 57 -4.32 -4.34 -9.97
C ILE A 57 -2.84 -4.03 -10.19
N LEU A 58 -2.17 -4.81 -11.03
CA LEU A 58 -0.83 -4.53 -11.52
C LEU A 58 -0.89 -3.84 -12.87
N ARG A 59 -0.28 -2.66 -12.99
CA ARG A 59 -0.16 -1.90 -14.24
C ARG A 59 1.28 -1.90 -14.71
N VAL A 60 1.50 -2.22 -15.99
CA VAL A 60 2.81 -2.09 -16.64
C VAL A 60 2.86 -0.78 -17.40
N VAL A 61 3.90 0.00 -17.17
CA VAL A 61 4.13 1.31 -17.80
C VAL A 61 5.32 1.18 -18.75
N GLN A 62 5.09 1.53 -20.01
CA GLN A 62 6.14 1.63 -21.02
C GLN A 62 6.91 2.96 -20.85
N PRO A 63 8.23 2.99 -21.10
CA PRO A 63 8.96 4.25 -21.15
C PRO A 63 8.43 5.16 -22.27
N PRO A 64 8.51 6.50 -22.10
CA PRO A 64 8.27 7.43 -23.20
C PRO A 64 9.30 7.19 -24.31
N GLU A 65 8.85 7.31 -25.57
CA GLU A 65 9.68 7.15 -26.78
C GLU A 65 10.77 8.22 -26.92
#